data_AF-A0A3S1DRQ0-F1
#
_entry.id   AF-A0A3S1DRQ0-F1
#
_cell.length_a   1.000
_cell.length_b   1.000
_cell.length_c   1.000
_cell.angle_alpha   90.00
_cell.angle_beta   90.00
_cell.angle_gamma   90.00
#
_symmetry.space_group_name_H-M   'P 1'
#
loop_
_entity.id
_entity.type
_entity.pdbx_description
1 polymer ?
#
loop_
_entity_poly.entity_id
_entity_poly.type
_entity_poly.pdbx_seq_one_letter_code
_entity_poly.pdbx_strand_id
1 'polypeptide(L)' 'LAGAIANRNRRVYRGDSHVEWCYSRYRSYRAYDNTYQPYYGPRRQCISPY' A
#
# COMPACT_ATOMS: atom_id res chain seq x y z
N LEU A 1 -2.12 -23.00 -4.63
CA LEU A 1 -2.17 -23.08 -3.16
C LEU A 1 -1.80 -21.71 -2.60
N ALA A 2 -2.59 -21.22 -1.66
CA ALA A 2 -2.64 -19.82 -1.24
C ALA A 2 -1.39 -19.32 -0.51
N GLY A 3 -0.99 -18.09 -0.87
CA GLY A 3 -0.58 -17.01 0.03
C GLY A 3 0.31 -17.32 1.23
N ALA A 4 1.63 -17.29 1.03
CA ALA A 4 2.60 -17.18 2.11
C ALA A 4 2.70 -15.71 2.61
N ILE A 5 1.88 -15.43 3.61
CA ILE A 5 2.14 -14.71 4.87
C ILE A 5 3.24 -13.62 4.92
N ALA A 6 2.78 -12.49 5.48
CA ALA A 6 3.48 -11.43 6.21
C ALA A 6 4.16 -10.34 5.39
N ASN A 7 3.36 -9.31 5.11
CA ASN A 7 3.85 -7.93 5.05
C ASN A 7 4.54 -7.59 6.38
N ARG A 8 5.85 -7.89 6.45
CA ARG A 8 6.76 -7.52 7.54
C ARG A 8 7.11 -6.03 7.53
N ASN A 9 6.31 -5.17 6.87
CA ASN A 9 6.62 -3.74 6.75
C ASN A 9 5.68 -2.83 7.55
N ARG A 10 5.04 -3.35 8.61
CA ARG A 10 4.22 -2.52 9.51
C ARG A 10 5.06 -1.61 10.44
N ARG A 11 6.36 -1.86 10.57
CA ARG A 11 7.24 -1.08 11.48
C ARG A 11 7.86 0.15 10.81
N VAL A 12 8.10 0.11 9.50
CA VAL A 12 8.71 1.23 8.77
C VAL A 12 7.71 2.35 8.51
N TYR A 13 6.41 2.04 8.51
CA TYR A 13 5.36 3.00 8.14
C TYR A 13 4.74 3.84 9.24
N ARG A 14 5.11 3.60 10.50
CA ARG A 14 4.50 4.22 11.67
C ARG A 14 4.78 5.74 11.85
N GLY A 15 5.24 6.42 10.80
CA GLY A 15 5.48 7.87 10.80
C GLY A 15 5.26 8.55 9.46
N ASP A 16 4.83 7.81 8.43
CA ASP A 16 4.55 8.38 7.10
C ASP A 16 3.04 8.47 6.91
N SER A 17 2.51 9.68 7.13
CA SER A 17 1.08 10.01 7.03
C SER A 17 0.52 9.68 5.65
N HIS A 18 1.33 9.88 4.60
CA HIS A 18 0.99 9.52 3.23
C HIS A 18 0.68 8.03 3.10
N VAL A 19 1.55 7.16 3.61
CA VAL A 19 1.36 5.73 3.46
C VAL A 19 0.33 5.14 4.42
N GLU A 20 0.20 5.63 5.66
CA GLU A 20 -0.90 5.19 6.52
C GLU A 20 -2.26 5.45 5.85
N TRP A 21 -2.42 6.63 5.21
CA TRP A 21 -3.59 6.94 4.42
C TRP A 21 -3.76 5.99 3.22
N CYS A 22 -2.69 5.73 2.46
CA CYS A 22 -2.73 4.80 1.33
C CYS A 22 -3.10 3.37 1.74
N TYR A 23 -2.57 2.87 2.87
CA TYR A 23 -2.93 1.55 3.41
C TYR A 23 -4.38 1.47 3.88
N SER A 24 -4.91 2.57 4.45
CA SER A 24 -6.31 2.66 4.85
C SER A 24 -7.24 2.66 3.64
N ARG A 25 -6.86 3.35 2.55
CA ARG A 25 -7.68 3.51 1.34
C ARG A 25 -7.64 2.30 0.41
N TYR A 26 -6.47 1.67 0.24
CA TYR A 26 -6.25 0.63 -0.75
C TYR A 26 -5.60 -0.61 -0.12
N ARG A 27 -6.36 -1.70 0.02
CA ARG A 27 -5.86 -2.97 0.61
C ARG A 27 -4.73 -3.62 -0.20
N SER A 28 -4.63 -3.30 -1.49
CA SER A 28 -3.59 -3.77 -2.44
C SER A 28 -2.39 -2.83 -2.53
N TYR A 29 -2.33 -1.82 -1.66
CA TYR A 29 -1.24 -0.85 -1.61
C TYR A 29 0.08 -1.53 -1.24
N ARG A 30 1.11 -1.14 -1.98
CA ARG A 30 2.49 -1.54 -1.79
C ARG A 30 3.32 -0.29 -1.55
N ALA A 31 3.79 -0.24 -0.33
CA ALA A 31 4.78 0.67 0.19
C ALA A 31 6.03 0.88 -0.67
N TYR A 32 6.67 -0.22 -1.09
CA TYR A 32 8.02 -0.17 -1.65
C TYR A 32 8.11 0.59 -2.98
N ASP A 33 7.01 0.61 -3.74
CA ASP A 33 6.87 1.29 -5.03
C ASP A 33 5.78 2.36 -5.02
N ASN A 34 5.21 2.66 -3.85
CA ASN A 34 4.09 3.59 -3.69
C ASN A 34 2.91 3.35 -4.66
N THR A 35 2.56 2.09 -4.92
CA THR A 35 1.48 1.76 -5.88
C THR A 35 0.35 0.94 -5.26
N TYR A 36 -0.85 1.02 -5.82
CA TYR A 36 -1.97 0.15 -5.52
C TYR A 36 -2.53 -0.49 -6.80
N GLN A 37 -3.25 -1.60 -6.65
CA GLN A 37 -3.93 -2.28 -7.77
C GLN A 37 -5.39 -1.81 -7.84
N PRO A 38 -5.79 -1.03 -8.87
CA PRO A 38 -7.20 -0.74 -9.15
C PRO A 38 -7.92 -2.00 -9.67
N TYR A 39 -9.26 -1.96 -9.66
CA TYR A 39 -10.12 -3.04 -10.17
C TYR A 39 -9.86 -3.36 -11.65
N TYR A 40 -9.43 -2.36 -12.42
CA TYR A 40 -9.13 -2.49 -13.83
C TYR A 40 -7.80 -1.82 -14.16
N GLY A 41 -7.00 -2.48 -15.01
CA GLY A 41 -5.76 -1.93 -15.55
C GLY A 41 -4.53 -2.12 -14.67
N PRO A 42 -3.42 -1.45 -15.01
CA PRO A 42 -2.15 -1.58 -14.30
C PRO A 42 -2.18 -0.94 -12.92
N ARG A 43 -1.16 -1.25 -12.11
CA ARG A 43 -0.95 -0.59 -10.81
C ARG A 43 -0.78 0.92 -11.00
N ARG A 44 -1.34 1.70 -10.09
CA ARG A 44 -1.27 3.17 -10.10
C ARG A 44 -0.58 3.67 -8.83
N GLN A 45 0.11 4.80 -8.94
CA GLN A 45 0.70 5.43 -7.76
C GLN A 45 -0.38 5.92 -6.81
N CYS A 46 -0.14 5.79 -5.51
CA CYS A 46 -0.98 6.40 -4.49
C CYS A 46 -0.57 7.87 -4.31
N ILE A 47 -1.57 8.75 -4.22
CA ILE A 47 -1.39 10.17 -3.96
C ILE A 47 -2.22 10.49 -2.72
N SER A 48 -1.56 10.73 -1.58
CA SER A 48 -2.19 11.18 -0.35
C SER A 48 -2.18 12.71 -0.29
N PRO A 49 -3.16 13.32 0.40
CA PRO A 49 -3.11 14.75 0.75
C PRO A 49 -2.22 15.07 1.96
N TYR A 50 -1.60 14.06 2.59
CA TYR A 50 -0.75 14.17 3.79
C TYR A 50 0.71 13.88 3.51
#